data_AF-A0A960IIE1-F1
#
_entry.id   AF-A0A960IIE1-F1
#
_cell.length_a   1.000
_cell.length_b   1.000
_cell.length_c   1.000
_cell.angle_alpha   90.00
_cell.angle_beta   90.00
_cell.angle_gamma   90.00
#
_symmetry.space_group_name_H-M   'P 1'
#
loop_
_entity.id
_entity.type
_entity.pdbx_description
1 polymer ?
#
loop_
_entity_poly.entity_id
_entity_poly.type
_entity_poly.pdbx_seq_one_letter_code
_entity_poly.pdbx_strand_id
1 'polypeptide(L)'
;ALGAAIAFAALTRAEASNLLVFLVLPMVLLVPALPWKRRLTLLVAAGVAYAVVVSPWILHNLHRFQEPVLLSYGAAGVLPQANCDDTYDGPLLGYWSGRCAFPSPDDIPETRNPDPDLEVVAEEGLEFLGDGDESVAANIGLERGLDYIRARPGRAAVVSAARVGRIWGVYRPGQSIDLDTVVEGRGRAVATVGLVVYYELLALGIAGLVVLRRRSVPILPFVSLALLVTFTAAAAIGITRYRYPVDLGLVILAGVALDAGWRWVRAPRRRSGTPRPRQSERSDAGAAGAAGRDAQPVGSAG
;
A
#
# COMPACT_ATOMS: atom_id res chain seq x y z
N ALA A 1 7.94 7.66 -17.40
CA ALA A 1 8.77 7.09 -16.31
C ALA A 1 7.92 6.34 -15.28
N LEU A 2 7.08 7.02 -14.48
CA LEU A 2 6.34 6.35 -13.39
C LEU A 2 5.43 5.19 -13.84
N GLY A 3 4.69 5.35 -14.95
CA GLY A 3 3.87 4.26 -15.49
C GLY A 3 4.67 3.01 -15.88
N ALA A 4 5.85 3.19 -16.49
CA ALA A 4 6.77 2.10 -16.81
C ALA A 4 7.34 1.43 -15.54
N ALA A 5 7.67 2.20 -14.51
CA ALA A 5 8.12 1.64 -13.22
C ALA A 5 7.04 0.80 -12.55
N ILE A 6 5.78 1.25 -12.60
CA ILE A 6 4.63 0.47 -12.12
C ILE A 6 4.44 -0.80 -12.96
N ALA A 7 4.65 -0.74 -14.27
CA ALA A 7 4.60 -1.93 -15.12
C ALA A 7 5.68 -2.97 -14.78
N PHE A 8 6.91 -2.55 -14.54
CA PHE A 8 7.96 -3.47 -14.06
C PHE A 8 7.60 -4.09 -12.72
N ALA A 9 7.03 -3.32 -11.79
CA ALA A 9 6.51 -3.87 -10.55
C ALA A 9 5.37 -4.87 -10.80
N ALA A 10 4.44 -4.56 -11.71
CA ALA A 10 3.31 -5.41 -12.08
C ALA A 10 3.74 -6.75 -12.71
N LEU A 11 4.84 -6.76 -13.47
CA LEU A 11 5.42 -7.98 -14.03
C LEU A 11 5.98 -8.92 -12.95
N THR A 12 6.33 -8.41 -11.77
CA THR A 12 6.73 -9.24 -10.62
C THR A 12 5.56 -9.58 -9.71
N ARG A 13 4.56 -8.68 -9.60
CA ARG A 13 3.40 -8.78 -8.71
C ARG A 13 2.22 -8.06 -9.34
N ALA A 14 1.26 -8.80 -9.89
CA ALA A 14 0.17 -8.23 -10.69
C ALA A 14 -0.67 -7.17 -9.95
N GLU A 15 -0.79 -7.26 -8.62
CA GLU A 15 -1.51 -6.27 -7.83
C GLU A 15 -0.85 -4.87 -7.84
N ALA A 16 0.44 -4.77 -8.16
CA ALA A 16 1.14 -3.49 -8.25
C ALA A 16 0.54 -2.58 -9.33
N SER A 17 -0.21 -3.12 -10.31
CA SER A 17 -1.01 -2.35 -11.25
C SER A 17 -1.99 -1.38 -10.58
N ASN A 18 -2.47 -1.71 -9.38
CA ASN A 18 -3.35 -0.83 -8.59
C ASN A 18 -2.66 0.48 -8.19
N LEU A 19 -1.33 0.60 -8.27
CA LEU A 19 -0.62 1.87 -8.09
C LEU A 19 -0.97 2.90 -9.18
N LEU A 20 -1.46 2.50 -10.36
CA LEU A 20 -2.03 3.45 -11.31
C LEU A 20 -3.21 4.21 -10.69
N VAL A 21 -4.05 3.51 -9.91
CA VAL A 21 -5.22 4.10 -9.24
C VAL A 21 -4.82 4.76 -7.92
N PHE A 22 -4.04 4.09 -7.07
CA PHE A 22 -3.76 4.59 -5.72
C PHE A 22 -2.61 5.59 -5.64
N LEU A 23 -1.73 5.65 -6.65
CA LEU A 23 -0.60 6.59 -6.69
C LEU A 23 -0.74 7.58 -7.85
N VAL A 24 -0.79 7.10 -9.11
CA VAL A 24 -0.73 8.01 -10.28
C VAL A 24 -1.95 8.91 -10.36
N LEU A 25 -3.15 8.35 -10.22
CA LEU A 25 -4.39 9.12 -10.29
C LEU A 25 -4.45 10.26 -9.26
N PRO A 26 -4.31 10.02 -7.94
CA PRO A 26 -4.30 11.11 -6.96
C PRO A 26 -3.10 12.04 -7.14
N MET A 27 -1.92 11.55 -7.53
CA MET A 27 -0.76 12.40 -7.77
C MET A 27 -1.03 13.44 -8.86
N VAL A 28 -1.75 13.08 -9.93
CA VAL A 28 -2.09 14.00 -11.02
C VAL A 28 -3.27 14.89 -10.66
N LEU A 29 -4.28 14.37 -9.97
CA LEU A 29 -5.51 15.12 -9.63
C LEU A 29 -5.32 16.12 -8.49
N LEU A 30 -4.46 15.82 -7.53
CA LEU A 30 -4.26 16.63 -6.32
C LEU A 30 -3.26 17.78 -6.51
N VAL A 31 -2.62 17.92 -7.69
CA VAL A 31 -1.73 19.04 -7.99
C VAL A 31 -2.56 20.22 -8.51
N PRO A 32 -2.76 21.29 -7.71
CA PRO A 32 -3.69 22.37 -8.06
C PRO A 32 -3.24 23.16 -9.30
N ALA A 33 -1.92 23.29 -9.48
CA ALA A 33 -1.31 24.09 -10.54
C ALA A 33 -1.45 23.48 -11.95
N LEU A 34 -1.95 22.24 -12.09
CA LEU A 34 -2.06 21.57 -13.40
C LEU A 34 -3.42 21.84 -14.05
N PRO A 35 -3.47 22.38 -15.30
CA PRO A 35 -4.70 22.50 -16.07
C PRO A 35 -5.24 21.12 -16.47
N TRP A 36 -6.56 20.99 -16.65
CA TRP A 36 -7.23 19.71 -16.92
C TRP A 36 -6.66 18.97 -18.14
N LYS A 37 -6.35 19.69 -19.23
CA LYS A 37 -5.70 19.10 -20.41
C LYS A 37 -4.38 18.41 -20.07
N ARG A 38 -3.51 19.03 -19.27
CA ARG A 38 -2.25 18.42 -18.84
C ARG A 38 -2.46 17.23 -17.91
N ARG A 39 -3.48 17.26 -17.05
CA ARG A 39 -3.84 16.10 -16.21
C ARG A 39 -4.19 14.89 -17.07
N LEU A 40 -5.06 15.07 -18.06
CA LEU A 40 -5.40 14.01 -19.02
C LEU A 40 -4.17 13.52 -19.77
N THR A 41 -3.32 14.42 -20.28
CA THR A 41 -2.07 14.03 -20.95
C THR A 41 -1.16 13.19 -20.06
N LEU A 42 -0.99 13.55 -18.79
CA LEU A 42 -0.15 12.80 -17.84
C LEU A 42 -0.73 11.42 -17.51
N LEU A 43 -2.06 11.32 -17.32
CA LEU A 43 -2.74 10.05 -17.08
C LEU A 43 -2.61 9.13 -18.29
N VAL A 44 -2.87 9.64 -19.50
CA VAL A 44 -2.73 8.89 -20.74
C VAL A 44 -1.28 8.47 -20.95
N ALA A 45 -0.32 9.38 -20.78
CA ALA A 45 1.10 9.06 -20.93
C ALA A 45 1.57 7.99 -19.92
N ALA A 46 1.10 8.04 -18.68
CA ALA A 46 1.40 7.01 -17.69
C ALA A 46 0.77 5.66 -18.06
N GLY A 47 -0.50 5.66 -18.51
CA GLY A 47 -1.20 4.45 -18.96
C GLY A 47 -0.56 3.82 -20.21
N VAL A 48 -0.20 4.63 -21.20
CA VAL A 48 0.50 4.16 -22.42
C VAL A 48 1.87 3.61 -22.07
N ALA A 49 2.65 4.30 -21.23
CA ALA A 49 3.96 3.81 -20.80
C ALA A 49 3.85 2.49 -20.02
N TYR A 50 2.80 2.33 -19.20
CA TYR A 50 2.51 1.06 -18.53
C TYR A 50 2.19 -0.03 -19.55
N ALA A 51 1.24 0.23 -20.46
CA ALA A 51 0.77 -0.72 -21.45
C ALA A 51 1.90 -1.24 -22.36
N VAL A 52 2.76 -0.34 -22.84
CA VAL A 52 3.92 -0.70 -23.70
C VAL A 52 4.89 -1.66 -22.99
N VAL A 53 5.07 -1.52 -21.68
CA VAL A 53 5.99 -2.37 -20.91
C VAL A 53 5.38 -3.73 -20.62
N VAL A 54 4.09 -3.81 -20.28
CA VAL A 54 3.43 -5.09 -20.00
C VAL A 54 3.01 -5.85 -21.27
N SER A 55 2.85 -5.15 -22.41
CA SER A 55 2.29 -5.75 -23.62
C SER A 55 3.07 -6.94 -24.17
N PRO A 56 4.42 -7.00 -24.16
CA PRO A 56 5.13 -8.18 -24.67
C PRO A 56 4.76 -9.46 -23.92
N TRP A 57 4.63 -9.36 -22.59
CA TRP A 57 4.23 -10.48 -21.74
C TRP A 57 2.76 -10.84 -21.93
N ILE A 58 1.87 -9.85 -21.96
CA ILE A 58 0.44 -10.09 -22.21
C ILE A 58 0.23 -10.76 -23.58
N LEU A 59 0.86 -10.24 -24.63
CA LEU A 59 0.74 -10.80 -25.98
C LEU A 59 1.32 -12.22 -26.06
N HIS A 60 2.43 -12.48 -25.36
CA HIS A 60 2.99 -13.82 -25.24
C HIS A 60 1.98 -14.78 -24.61
N ASN A 61 1.37 -14.40 -23.48
CA ASN A 61 0.38 -15.24 -22.78
C ASN A 61 -0.87 -15.49 -23.64
N LEU A 62 -1.43 -14.44 -24.25
CA LEU A 62 -2.64 -14.53 -25.08
C LEU A 62 -2.46 -15.39 -26.33
N HIS A 63 -1.22 -15.55 -26.82
CA HIS A 63 -0.94 -16.44 -27.95
C HIS A 63 -0.58 -17.86 -27.49
N ARG A 64 -0.14 -18.04 -26.25
CA ARG A 64 0.35 -19.32 -25.73
C ARG A 64 -0.74 -20.19 -25.14
N PHE A 65 -1.72 -19.56 -24.49
CA PHE A 65 -2.77 -20.20 -23.70
C PHE A 65 -4.12 -20.16 -24.42
N GLN A 66 -4.95 -21.17 -24.18
CA GLN A 66 -6.30 -21.27 -24.74
C GLN A 66 -7.25 -20.24 -24.14
N GLU A 67 -7.19 -20.02 -22.81
CA GLU A 67 -8.00 -19.02 -22.12
C GLU A 67 -7.22 -17.71 -21.90
N PRO A 68 -7.87 -16.53 -21.89
CA PRO A 68 -7.20 -15.25 -21.75
C PRO A 68 -6.46 -15.08 -20.41
N VAL A 69 -5.12 -15.14 -20.44
CA VAL A 69 -4.26 -14.79 -19.30
C VAL A 69 -3.54 -13.48 -19.59
N LEU A 70 -3.81 -12.43 -18.79
CA LEU A 70 -3.15 -11.14 -18.96
C LEU A 70 -1.74 -11.15 -18.35
N LEU A 71 -1.65 -10.99 -17.03
CA LEU A 71 -0.37 -10.98 -16.31
C LEU A 71 -0.02 -12.35 -15.72
N SER A 72 -0.94 -12.99 -15.03
CA SER A 72 -0.68 -14.28 -14.37
C SER A 72 -1.97 -15.01 -14.00
N TYR A 73 -1.81 -16.29 -13.66
CA TYR A 73 -2.81 -17.18 -13.07
C TYR A 73 -3.22 -16.81 -11.63
N GLY A 74 -2.47 -15.93 -10.94
CA GLY A 74 -2.54 -15.80 -9.47
C GLY A 74 -3.94 -15.55 -8.89
N ALA A 75 -4.79 -14.76 -9.54
CA ALA A 75 -6.15 -14.50 -9.07
C ALA A 75 -7.07 -15.73 -9.17
N ALA A 76 -6.89 -16.53 -10.22
CA ALA A 76 -7.69 -17.72 -10.49
C ALA A 76 -7.42 -18.86 -9.51
N GLY A 77 -6.18 -18.99 -9.03
CA GLY A 77 -5.85 -19.94 -7.97
C GLY A 77 -6.36 -19.50 -6.60
N VAL A 78 -6.27 -18.20 -6.30
CA VAL A 78 -6.59 -17.67 -4.95
C VAL A 78 -8.10 -17.62 -4.68
N LEU A 79 -8.90 -17.22 -5.66
CA LEU A 79 -10.35 -17.02 -5.46
C LEU A 79 -11.11 -18.28 -5.00
N PRO A 80 -10.97 -19.46 -5.61
CA PRO A 80 -11.68 -20.66 -5.13
C PRO A 80 -11.22 -21.06 -3.73
N GLN A 81 -9.92 -20.93 -3.43
CA GLN A 81 -9.37 -21.27 -2.12
C GLN A 81 -9.76 -20.31 -1.00
N ALA A 82 -9.97 -19.03 -1.33
CA ALA A 82 -10.31 -17.97 -0.40
C ALA A 82 -11.82 -17.69 -0.30
N ASN A 83 -12.64 -18.34 -1.13
CA ASN A 83 -14.10 -18.16 -1.14
C ASN A 83 -14.80 -19.52 -1.14
N CYS A 84 -14.79 -20.15 0.04
CA CYS A 84 -15.44 -21.43 0.32
C CYS A 84 -15.91 -21.47 1.79
N ASP A 85 -16.61 -22.53 2.19
CA ASP A 85 -17.23 -22.59 3.53
C ASP A 85 -16.19 -22.50 4.66
N ASP A 86 -14.99 -23.08 4.51
CA ASP A 86 -13.89 -22.99 5.49
C ASP A 86 -13.43 -21.55 5.76
N THR A 87 -13.50 -20.68 4.74
CA THR A 87 -12.96 -19.31 4.74
C THR A 87 -14.04 -18.24 4.84
N TYR A 88 -15.30 -18.63 4.73
CA TYR A 88 -16.47 -17.79 4.97
C TYR A 88 -17.10 -18.06 6.33
N ASP A 89 -17.31 -19.31 6.70
CA ASP A 89 -18.05 -19.68 7.92
C ASP A 89 -17.22 -20.54 8.87
N GLY A 90 -16.12 -21.10 8.38
CA GLY A 90 -15.18 -21.91 9.13
C GLY A 90 -14.15 -21.13 9.95
N PRO A 91 -13.20 -21.86 10.57
CA PRO A 91 -12.17 -21.29 11.42
C PRO A 91 -11.18 -20.41 10.64
N LEU A 92 -11.08 -20.55 9.32
CA LEU A 92 -10.15 -19.81 8.47
C LEU A 92 -10.76 -18.53 7.88
N LEU A 93 -11.78 -17.96 8.53
CA LEU A 93 -12.45 -16.73 8.09
C LEU A 93 -11.47 -15.63 7.65
N GLY A 94 -11.50 -15.26 6.37
CA GLY A 94 -10.63 -14.23 5.78
C GLY A 94 -9.21 -14.69 5.44
N TYR A 95 -8.94 -15.99 5.47
CA TYR A 95 -7.71 -16.65 5.04
C TYR A 95 -8.01 -17.56 3.81
N TRP A 96 -7.19 -18.57 3.55
CA TRP A 96 -7.40 -19.58 2.50
C TRP A 96 -7.43 -20.99 3.08
N SER A 97 -7.99 -21.93 2.34
CA SER A 97 -7.95 -23.36 2.65
C SER A 97 -7.50 -24.12 1.40
N GLY A 98 -6.44 -24.93 1.50
CA GLY A 98 -5.97 -25.77 0.39
C GLY A 98 -7.01 -26.82 -0.02
N ARG A 99 -7.85 -27.26 0.93
CA ARG A 99 -8.97 -28.18 0.66
C ARG A 99 -9.96 -27.61 -0.36
N CYS A 100 -10.06 -26.28 -0.44
CA CYS A 100 -10.93 -25.57 -1.38
C CYS A 100 -10.30 -25.38 -2.76
N ALA A 101 -9.08 -25.88 -2.99
CA ALA A 101 -8.48 -25.94 -4.32
C ALA A 101 -9.16 -27.02 -5.19
N PHE A 102 -9.74 -28.05 -4.57
CA PHE A 102 -10.33 -29.19 -5.26
C PHE A 102 -11.82 -28.98 -5.57
N PRO A 103 -12.33 -29.48 -6.72
CA PRO A 103 -13.74 -29.39 -7.08
C PRO A 103 -14.67 -30.13 -6.11
N SER A 104 -14.24 -31.29 -5.63
CA SER A 104 -15.01 -32.11 -4.69
C SER A 104 -14.12 -32.63 -3.55
N PRO A 105 -14.70 -32.95 -2.38
CA PRO A 105 -13.96 -33.57 -1.28
C PRO A 105 -13.33 -34.91 -1.64
N ASP A 106 -13.92 -35.64 -2.59
CA ASP A 106 -13.43 -36.95 -3.04
C ASP A 106 -12.15 -36.84 -3.90
N ASP A 107 -11.88 -35.65 -4.44
CA ASP A 107 -10.67 -35.36 -5.20
C ASP A 107 -9.48 -34.99 -4.29
N ILE A 108 -9.69 -34.82 -2.98
CA ILE A 108 -8.62 -34.48 -2.04
C ILE A 108 -7.77 -35.75 -1.79
N PRO A 109 -6.46 -35.74 -2.08
CA PRO A 109 -5.61 -36.92 -1.90
C PRO A 109 -5.64 -37.43 -0.46
N GLU A 110 -5.84 -38.76 -0.29
CA GLU A 110 -5.71 -39.42 1.01
C GLU A 110 -4.24 -39.43 1.43
N THR A 111 -3.84 -38.41 2.20
CA THR A 111 -2.49 -38.35 2.76
C THR A 111 -2.37 -39.30 3.97
N ARG A 112 -1.23 -39.98 4.08
CA ARG A 112 -0.94 -40.98 5.14
C ARG A 112 -0.80 -40.37 6.55
N ASN A 113 -0.83 -39.04 6.66
CA ASN A 113 -0.71 -38.32 7.92
C ASN A 113 -1.87 -37.30 7.99
N PRO A 114 -2.75 -37.34 9.01
CA PRO A 114 -3.95 -36.50 9.10
C PRO A 114 -3.67 -35.01 9.36
N ASP A 115 -2.41 -34.60 9.37
CA ASP A 115 -1.98 -33.21 9.32
C ASP A 115 -1.35 -32.98 7.94
N PRO A 116 -2.16 -32.84 6.88
CA PRO A 116 -1.64 -32.48 5.59
C PRO A 116 -1.09 -31.07 5.74
N ASP A 117 0.22 -30.89 5.58
CA ASP A 117 0.75 -29.57 5.31
C ASP A 117 -0.15 -28.99 4.23
N LEU A 118 -0.83 -27.87 4.53
CA LEU A 118 -1.69 -27.17 3.57
C LEU A 118 -0.95 -26.89 2.25
N GLU A 119 0.39 -26.93 2.31
CA GLU A 119 1.36 -26.96 1.24
C GLU A 119 1.21 -28.20 0.31
N VAL A 120 1.16 -29.43 0.82
CA VAL A 120 0.98 -30.66 0.02
C VAL A 120 -0.37 -30.63 -0.71
N VAL A 121 -1.45 -30.21 -0.04
CA VAL A 121 -2.79 -30.13 -0.66
C VAL A 121 -2.86 -28.97 -1.68
N ALA A 122 -2.07 -27.90 -1.49
CA ALA A 122 -1.99 -26.80 -2.46
C ALA A 122 -1.07 -27.12 -3.66
N GLU A 123 0.04 -27.84 -3.44
CA GLU A 123 0.93 -28.34 -4.49
C GLU A 123 0.25 -29.42 -5.32
N GLU A 124 -0.40 -30.40 -4.68
CA GLU A 124 -1.15 -31.47 -5.35
C GLU A 124 -2.45 -30.96 -5.98
N GLY A 125 -3.07 -29.91 -5.44
CA GLY A 125 -4.24 -29.26 -6.06
C GLY A 125 -3.91 -28.52 -7.36
N LEU A 126 -2.67 -28.05 -7.48
CA LEU A 126 -2.11 -27.54 -8.74
C LEU A 126 -1.74 -28.69 -9.70
N GLU A 127 -1.29 -29.83 -9.18
CA GLU A 127 -0.94 -31.03 -9.94
C GLU A 127 -2.19 -31.83 -10.43
N PHE A 128 -3.32 -31.79 -9.71
CA PHE A 128 -4.60 -32.38 -10.15
C PHE A 128 -5.19 -31.67 -11.38
N LEU A 129 -4.75 -30.44 -11.66
CA LEU A 129 -5.05 -29.71 -12.90
C LEU A 129 -4.07 -30.08 -14.03
N GLY A 130 -3.08 -30.91 -13.72
CA GLY A 130 -1.93 -31.28 -14.54
C GLY A 130 -2.13 -32.54 -15.38
N ASP A 131 -2.78 -32.33 -16.51
CA ASP A 131 -2.34 -32.85 -17.82
C ASP A 131 -2.80 -31.92 -18.98
N GLY A 132 -3.26 -30.70 -18.66
CA GLY A 132 -3.89 -29.76 -19.59
C GLY A 132 -3.36 -28.32 -19.49
N ASP A 133 -3.91 -27.44 -20.33
CA ASP A 133 -3.59 -26.01 -20.36
C ASP A 133 -4.01 -25.32 -19.04
N GLU A 134 -3.04 -24.77 -18.30
CA GLU A 134 -3.26 -24.16 -16.98
C GLU A 134 -4.23 -22.99 -17.01
N SER A 135 -4.44 -22.36 -18.17
CA SER A 135 -5.42 -21.27 -18.33
C SER A 135 -6.88 -21.75 -18.23
N VAL A 136 -7.17 -22.99 -18.62
CA VAL A 136 -8.52 -23.60 -18.52
C VAL A 136 -8.87 -23.85 -17.06
N ALA A 137 -7.94 -24.48 -16.35
CA ALA A 137 -8.02 -24.67 -14.91
C ALA A 137 -8.21 -23.33 -14.16
N ALA A 138 -7.53 -22.28 -14.64
CA ALA A 138 -7.66 -20.93 -14.12
C ALA A 138 -9.08 -20.40 -14.26
N ASN A 139 -9.64 -20.48 -15.47
CA ASN A 139 -10.95 -19.92 -15.73
C ASN A 139 -12.02 -20.60 -14.87
N ILE A 140 -11.96 -21.94 -14.74
CA ILE A 140 -12.85 -22.71 -13.88
C ILE A 140 -12.74 -22.26 -12.41
N GLY A 141 -11.52 -22.14 -11.87
CA GLY A 141 -11.31 -21.70 -10.50
C GLY A 141 -11.81 -20.28 -10.25
N LEU A 142 -11.55 -19.37 -11.18
CA LEU A 142 -12.01 -17.99 -11.16
C LEU A 142 -13.55 -17.91 -11.13
N GLU A 143 -14.22 -18.61 -12.04
CA GLU A 143 -15.69 -18.64 -12.13
C GLU A 143 -16.31 -19.17 -10.84
N ARG A 144 -15.81 -20.29 -10.30
CA ARG A 144 -16.28 -20.86 -9.04
C ARG A 144 -16.16 -19.88 -7.88
N GLY A 145 -15.00 -19.24 -7.73
CA GLY A 145 -14.77 -18.26 -6.66
C GLY A 145 -15.69 -17.04 -6.80
N LEU A 146 -15.89 -16.55 -8.02
CA LEU A 146 -16.78 -15.42 -8.28
C LEU A 146 -18.25 -15.76 -8.05
N ASP A 147 -18.70 -16.95 -8.45
CA ASP A 147 -20.07 -17.42 -8.21
C ASP A 147 -20.35 -17.58 -6.72
N TYR A 148 -19.38 -18.09 -5.96
CA TYR A 148 -19.47 -18.18 -4.51
C TYR A 148 -19.60 -16.79 -3.86
N ILE A 149 -18.82 -15.80 -4.30
CA ILE A 149 -18.93 -14.41 -3.83
C ILE A 149 -20.31 -13.84 -4.16
N ARG A 150 -20.79 -14.01 -5.40
CA ARG A 150 -22.09 -13.48 -5.88
C ARG A 150 -23.27 -14.09 -5.14
N ALA A 151 -23.18 -15.35 -4.76
CA ALA A 151 -24.21 -16.04 -3.98
C ALA A 151 -24.31 -15.52 -2.53
N ARG A 152 -23.24 -14.91 -1.98
CA ARG A 152 -23.16 -14.51 -0.56
C ARG A 152 -22.61 -13.09 -0.37
N PRO A 153 -23.20 -12.03 -0.96
CA PRO A 153 -22.60 -10.70 -0.98
C PRO A 153 -22.43 -10.08 0.42
N GLY A 154 -23.40 -10.26 1.32
CA GLY A 154 -23.29 -9.77 2.70
C GLY A 154 -22.16 -10.46 3.47
N ARG A 155 -21.96 -11.76 3.26
CA ARG A 155 -20.87 -12.51 3.89
C ARG A 155 -19.52 -12.15 3.26
N ALA A 156 -19.47 -11.94 1.96
CA ALA A 156 -18.27 -11.48 1.25
C ALA A 156 -17.74 -10.15 1.81
N ALA A 157 -18.63 -9.23 2.21
CA ALA A 157 -18.22 -7.99 2.88
C ALA A 157 -17.58 -8.25 4.25
N VAL A 158 -18.16 -9.16 5.06
CA VAL A 158 -17.58 -9.58 6.35
C VAL A 158 -16.22 -10.26 6.16
N VAL A 159 -16.10 -11.14 5.17
CA VAL A 159 -14.85 -11.81 4.81
C VAL A 159 -13.80 -10.80 4.36
N SER A 160 -14.17 -9.81 3.54
CA SER A 160 -13.27 -8.72 3.12
C SER A 160 -12.76 -7.93 4.33
N ALA A 161 -13.64 -7.59 5.28
CA ALA A 161 -13.24 -6.92 6.52
C ALA A 161 -12.32 -7.80 7.39
N ALA A 162 -12.58 -9.11 7.47
CA ALA A 162 -11.70 -10.06 8.16
C ALA A 162 -10.32 -10.13 7.48
N ARG A 163 -10.25 -10.17 6.15
CA ARG A 163 -8.98 -10.14 5.39
C ARG A 163 -8.17 -8.87 5.68
N VAL A 164 -8.83 -7.71 5.70
CA VAL A 164 -8.20 -6.43 6.10
C VAL A 164 -7.74 -6.49 7.56
N GLY A 165 -8.54 -7.04 8.46
CA GLY A 165 -8.16 -7.23 9.86
C GLY A 165 -6.92 -8.12 10.01
N ARG A 166 -6.83 -9.21 9.24
CA ARG A 166 -5.67 -10.12 9.26
C ARG A 166 -4.41 -9.46 8.74
N ILE A 167 -4.48 -8.79 7.59
CA ILE A 167 -3.28 -8.17 6.99
C ILE A 167 -2.69 -7.10 7.92
N TRP A 168 -3.53 -6.32 8.60
CA TRP A 168 -3.10 -5.32 9.58
C TRP A 168 -2.84 -5.92 10.98
N GLY A 169 -2.93 -7.24 11.14
CA GLY A 169 -2.64 -7.93 12.39
C GLY A 169 -3.61 -7.62 13.53
N VAL A 170 -4.81 -7.12 13.25
CA VAL A 170 -5.82 -6.75 14.27
C VAL A 170 -6.93 -7.80 14.41
N TYR A 171 -7.02 -8.76 13.49
CA TYR A 171 -7.99 -9.85 13.54
C TYR A 171 -7.28 -11.19 13.65
N ARG A 172 -7.59 -11.94 14.73
CA ARG A 172 -7.04 -13.26 15.08
C ARG A 172 -5.50 -13.37 14.92
N PRO A 173 -4.68 -12.46 15.49
CA PRO A 173 -3.23 -12.48 15.31
C PRO A 173 -2.57 -13.77 15.82
N GLY A 174 -3.08 -14.38 16.90
CA GLY A 174 -2.58 -15.66 17.40
C GLY A 174 -2.76 -16.79 16.37
N GLN A 175 -3.94 -16.87 15.75
CA GLN A 175 -4.18 -17.82 14.66
C GLN A 175 -3.30 -17.51 13.45
N SER A 176 -3.07 -16.24 13.11
CA SER A 176 -2.16 -15.89 12.01
C SER A 176 -0.71 -16.32 12.28
N ILE A 177 -0.26 -16.29 13.54
CA ILE A 177 1.05 -16.86 13.94
C ILE A 177 1.05 -18.37 13.71
N ASP A 178 0.00 -19.08 14.14
CA ASP A 178 -0.11 -20.53 13.94
C ASP A 178 -0.11 -20.88 12.44
N LEU A 179 -0.87 -20.14 11.65
CA LEU A 179 -0.94 -20.32 10.20
C LEU A 179 0.39 -20.00 9.52
N ASP A 180 1.08 -18.93 9.92
CA ASP A 180 2.43 -18.62 9.41
C ASP A 180 3.45 -19.73 9.77
N THR A 181 3.23 -20.50 10.84
CA THR A 181 4.12 -21.61 11.20
C THR A 181 3.92 -22.85 10.33
N VAL A 182 2.67 -23.19 10.06
CA VAL A 182 2.29 -24.38 9.28
C VAL A 182 2.43 -24.11 7.77
N VAL A 183 2.03 -22.92 7.33
CA VAL A 183 1.93 -22.59 5.89
C VAL A 183 3.21 -21.97 5.34
N GLU A 184 3.91 -21.15 6.12
CA GLU A 184 5.09 -20.42 5.64
C GLU A 184 6.39 -21.01 6.23
N GLY A 185 6.30 -22.16 6.90
CA GLY A 185 7.45 -22.86 7.51
C GLY A 185 8.16 -22.05 8.60
N ARG A 186 7.52 -21.04 9.19
CA ARG A 186 8.16 -20.13 10.15
C ARG A 186 8.17 -20.74 11.54
N GLY A 187 9.27 -20.61 12.28
CA GLY A 187 9.27 -20.93 13.71
C GLY A 187 8.30 -20.01 14.47
N ARG A 188 7.50 -20.56 15.40
CA ARG A 188 6.49 -19.79 16.17
C ARG A 188 7.08 -18.56 16.85
N ALA A 189 8.28 -18.71 17.41
CA ALA A 189 9.01 -17.60 18.02
C ALA A 189 9.33 -16.49 17.01
N VAL A 190 9.75 -16.84 15.79
CA VAL A 190 10.06 -15.90 14.71
C VAL A 190 8.81 -15.15 14.27
N ALA A 191 7.69 -15.87 14.05
CA ALA A 191 6.42 -15.26 13.70
C ALA A 191 5.89 -14.31 14.81
N THR A 192 6.04 -14.70 16.07
CA THR A 192 5.66 -13.87 17.23
C THR A 192 6.51 -12.61 17.32
N VAL A 193 7.84 -12.73 17.24
CA VAL A 193 8.75 -11.58 17.23
C VAL A 193 8.46 -10.67 16.04
N GLY A 194 8.22 -11.25 14.86
CA GLY A 194 7.84 -10.51 13.66
C GLY A 194 6.57 -9.67 13.86
N LEU A 195 5.56 -10.20 14.55
CA LEU A 195 4.34 -9.46 14.88
C LEU A 195 4.61 -8.30 15.86
N VAL A 196 5.42 -8.52 16.89
CA VAL A 196 5.80 -7.46 17.84
C VAL A 196 6.56 -6.34 17.13
N VAL A 197 7.59 -6.69 16.35
CA VAL A 197 8.37 -5.73 15.56
C VAL A 197 7.46 -4.97 14.59
N TYR A 198 6.49 -5.65 13.97
CA TYR A 198 5.51 -5.01 13.12
C TYR A 198 4.68 -3.96 13.86
N TYR A 199 4.17 -4.24 15.06
CA TYR A 199 3.39 -3.25 15.82
C TYR A 199 4.24 -2.03 16.22
N GLU A 200 5.50 -2.23 16.60
CA GLU A 200 6.43 -1.12 16.87
C GLU A 200 6.69 -0.28 15.62
N LEU A 201 6.95 -0.93 14.48
CA LEU A 201 7.11 -0.27 13.19
C LEU A 201 5.84 0.45 12.75
N LEU A 202 4.66 -0.09 13.04
CA LEU A 202 3.38 0.55 12.75
C LEU A 202 3.20 1.83 13.58
N ALA A 203 3.48 1.76 14.88
CA ALA A 203 3.40 2.92 15.79
C ALA A 203 4.39 4.02 15.38
N LEU A 204 5.66 3.66 15.18
CA LEU A 204 6.70 4.58 14.71
C LEU A 204 6.40 5.10 13.29
N GLY A 205 5.86 4.25 12.42
CA GLY A 205 5.49 4.60 11.06
C GLY A 205 4.38 5.66 11.02
N ILE A 206 3.35 5.52 11.86
CA ILE A 206 2.29 6.53 12.02
C ILE A 206 2.91 7.85 12.51
N ALA A 207 3.78 7.80 13.52
CA ALA A 207 4.47 9.00 14.01
C ALA A 207 5.32 9.68 12.91
N GLY A 208 6.06 8.89 12.12
CA GLY A 208 6.85 9.37 10.99
C GLY A 208 5.99 10.02 9.91
N LEU A 209 4.83 9.41 9.60
CA LEU A 209 3.87 9.95 8.63
C LEU A 209 3.32 11.30 9.11
N VAL A 210 2.99 11.42 10.40
CA VAL A 210 2.55 12.69 11.01
C VAL A 210 3.65 13.75 10.94
N VAL A 211 4.91 13.37 11.19
CA VAL A 211 6.06 14.28 11.06
C VAL A 211 6.19 14.79 9.63
N LEU A 212 6.16 13.91 8.62
CA LEU A 212 6.20 14.31 7.21
C LEU A 212 5.04 15.23 6.85
N ARG A 213 3.83 14.90 7.30
CA ARG A 213 2.63 15.69 7.04
C ARG A 213 2.69 17.08 7.65
N ARG A 214 3.27 17.22 8.85
CA ARG A 214 3.50 18.51 9.52
C ARG A 214 4.60 19.33 8.85
N ARG A 215 5.56 18.69 8.19
CA ARG A 215 6.62 19.33 7.41
C ARG A 215 6.22 19.62 5.96
N SER A 216 4.96 19.38 5.59
CA SER A 216 4.45 19.53 4.22
C SER A 216 5.23 18.69 3.19
N VAL A 217 5.83 17.58 3.62
CA VAL A 217 6.45 16.60 2.72
C VAL A 217 5.36 15.68 2.17
N PRO A 218 5.34 15.37 0.86
CA PRO A 218 4.34 14.48 0.29
C PRO A 218 4.34 13.10 0.95
N ILE A 219 3.18 12.70 1.49
CA ILE A 219 2.97 11.38 2.11
C ILE A 219 2.30 10.37 1.17
N LEU A 220 1.90 10.82 -0.03
CA LEU A 220 1.12 10.04 -0.97
C LEU A 220 1.74 8.67 -1.26
N PRO A 221 3.05 8.51 -1.53
CA PRO A 221 3.63 7.19 -1.78
C PRO A 221 3.33 6.17 -0.67
N PHE A 222 3.46 6.55 0.59
CA PHE A 222 3.20 5.65 1.72
C PHE A 222 1.72 5.31 1.86
N VAL A 223 0.84 6.30 1.67
CA VAL A 223 -0.61 6.09 1.69
C VAL A 223 -1.03 5.18 0.55
N SER A 224 -0.45 5.34 -0.65
CA SER A 224 -0.72 4.49 -1.80
C SER A 224 -0.34 3.03 -1.55
N LEU A 225 0.77 2.77 -0.86
CA LEU A 225 1.17 1.41 -0.47
C LEU A 225 0.19 0.80 0.54
N ALA A 226 -0.27 1.57 1.52
CA ALA A 226 -1.27 1.13 2.48
C ALA A 226 -2.62 0.81 1.80
N LEU A 227 -3.05 1.65 0.85
CA LEU A 227 -4.26 1.43 0.06
C LEU A 227 -4.13 0.20 -0.84
N LEU A 228 -2.98 0.03 -1.51
CA LEU A 228 -2.68 -1.15 -2.32
C LEU A 228 -2.84 -2.43 -1.51
N VAL A 229 -2.13 -2.56 -0.38
CA VAL A 229 -2.16 -3.78 0.45
C VAL A 229 -3.54 -4.02 1.04
N THR A 230 -4.23 -2.97 1.48
CA THR A 230 -5.60 -3.08 2.01
C THR A 230 -6.58 -3.58 0.95
N PHE A 231 -6.52 -3.03 -0.25
CA PHE A 231 -7.38 -3.43 -1.36
C PHE A 231 -7.08 -4.87 -1.80
N THR A 232 -5.80 -5.20 -2.00
CA THR A 232 -5.39 -6.57 -2.35
C THR A 232 -5.86 -7.57 -1.30
N ALA A 233 -5.70 -7.25 -0.01
CA ALA A 233 -6.17 -8.11 1.05
C ALA A 233 -7.69 -8.28 1.04
N ALA A 234 -8.45 -7.19 0.90
CA ALA A 234 -9.92 -7.25 0.83
C ALA A 234 -10.41 -8.12 -0.34
N ALA A 235 -9.84 -7.91 -1.52
CA ALA A 235 -10.27 -8.57 -2.76
C ALA A 235 -9.83 -10.04 -2.85
N ALA A 236 -8.64 -10.37 -2.34
CA ALA A 236 -8.04 -11.69 -2.50
C ALA A 236 -7.95 -12.44 -1.16
N ILE A 237 -7.01 -12.07 -0.30
CA ILE A 237 -6.70 -12.82 0.93
C ILE A 237 -5.91 -12.00 1.95
N GLY A 238 -6.18 -12.21 3.24
CA GLY A 238 -5.45 -11.59 4.36
C GLY A 238 -4.30 -12.43 4.91
N ILE A 239 -3.18 -12.55 4.17
CA ILE A 239 -1.95 -13.24 4.62
C ILE A 239 -0.74 -12.29 4.65
N THR A 240 0.11 -12.43 5.66
CA THR A 240 1.23 -11.54 5.99
C THR A 240 2.14 -11.23 4.80
N ARG A 241 2.40 -12.19 3.90
CA ARG A 241 3.29 -12.01 2.73
C ARG A 241 2.85 -10.90 1.76
N TYR A 242 1.56 -10.55 1.70
CA TYR A 242 1.09 -9.44 0.86
C TYR A 242 1.34 -8.05 1.49
N ARG A 243 1.73 -7.99 2.77
CA ARG A 243 2.01 -6.71 3.45
C ARG A 243 3.37 -6.11 3.15
N TYR A 244 4.25 -6.88 2.52
CA TYR A 244 5.63 -6.49 2.23
C TYR A 244 5.82 -5.03 1.73
N PRO A 245 5.00 -4.49 0.79
CA PRO A 245 5.17 -3.11 0.34
C PRO A 245 4.98 -2.07 1.47
N VAL A 246 4.04 -2.30 2.38
CA VAL A 246 3.81 -1.44 3.55
C VAL A 246 4.93 -1.60 4.56
N ASP A 247 5.41 -2.82 4.80
CA ASP A 247 6.48 -3.08 5.77
C ASP A 247 7.75 -2.27 5.43
N LEU A 248 8.12 -2.20 4.14
CA LEU A 248 9.22 -1.34 3.67
C LEU A 248 8.95 0.15 3.95
N GLY A 249 7.72 0.61 3.70
CA GLY A 249 7.31 1.98 3.99
C GLY A 249 7.39 2.30 5.49
N LEU A 250 6.98 1.37 6.35
CA LEU A 250 7.02 1.53 7.80
C LEU A 250 8.46 1.67 8.31
N VAL A 251 9.43 0.92 7.77
CA VAL A 251 10.85 1.07 8.14
C VAL A 251 11.36 2.48 7.83
N ILE A 252 11.04 3.01 6.65
CA ILE A 252 11.42 4.38 6.26
C ILE A 252 10.77 5.41 7.19
N LEU A 253 9.47 5.28 7.44
CA LEU A 253 8.73 6.20 8.30
C LEU A 253 9.20 6.12 9.76
N ALA A 254 9.54 4.93 10.25
CA ALA A 254 10.13 4.76 11.58
C ALA A 254 11.46 5.51 11.68
N GLY A 255 12.32 5.44 10.64
CA GLY A 255 13.54 6.24 10.56
C GLY A 255 13.27 7.76 10.65
N VAL A 256 12.23 8.23 9.97
CA VAL A 256 11.80 9.65 10.05
C VAL A 256 11.35 10.03 11.47
N ALA A 257 10.58 9.16 12.14
CA ALA A 257 10.13 9.39 13.51
C ALA A 257 11.32 9.47 14.48
N LEU A 258 12.27 8.54 14.37
CA LEU A 258 13.46 8.48 15.21
C LEU A 258 14.38 9.68 14.99
N ASP A 259 14.63 10.11 13.74
CA ASP A 259 15.39 11.34 13.44
C ASP A 259 14.72 12.58 14.04
N ALA A 260 13.39 12.70 13.89
CA ALA A 260 12.66 13.83 14.45
C ALA A 260 12.71 13.84 15.99
N GLY A 261 12.53 12.68 16.63
CA GLY A 261 12.66 12.53 18.08
C GLY A 261 14.06 12.89 18.57
N TRP A 262 15.10 12.41 17.89
CA TRP A 262 16.49 12.70 18.23
C TRP A 262 16.82 14.19 18.16
N ARG A 263 16.39 14.88 17.10
CA ARG A 263 16.58 16.33 16.96
C ARG A 263 15.82 17.12 18.01
N TRP A 264 14.63 16.66 18.40
CA TRP A 264 13.84 17.29 19.46
C TRP A 264 14.52 17.19 20.82
N VAL A 265 15.06 16.02 21.17
CA VAL A 265 15.81 15.83 22.43
C VAL A 265 17.10 16.63 22.46
N ARG A 266 17.79 16.75 21.33
CA ARG A 266 19.05 17.52 21.21
C ARG A 266 18.86 19.02 20.99
N ALA A 267 17.64 19.50 20.74
CA ALA A 267 17.40 20.91 20.57
C ALA A 267 17.74 21.64 21.89
N PRO A 268 18.59 22.69 21.86
CA PRO A 268 18.86 23.48 23.05
C PRO A 268 17.53 23.98 23.61
N ARG A 269 17.19 23.57 24.84
CA ARG A 269 16.07 24.16 25.57
C ARG A 269 16.38 25.65 25.67
N ARG A 270 15.75 26.47 24.83
CA ARG A 270 15.82 27.93 24.96
C ARG A 270 15.43 28.25 26.40
N ARG A 271 16.40 28.59 27.23
CA ARG A 271 16.17 29.16 28.56
C ARG A 271 15.34 30.41 28.34
N SER A 272 14.07 30.32 28.69
CA SER A 272 13.17 31.44 28.83
C SER A 272 13.73 32.37 29.91
N GLY A 273 13.95 33.63 29.55
CA GLY A 273 14.04 34.71 30.53
C GLY A 273 15.38 35.42 30.63
N THR A 274 15.57 36.45 29.80
CA THR A 274 15.99 37.75 30.33
C THR A 274 15.30 38.83 29.50
N PRO A 275 14.31 39.55 30.04
CA PRO A 275 13.72 40.69 29.36
C PRO A 275 14.82 41.73 29.12
N ARG A 276 15.08 42.04 27.86
CA ARG A 276 15.99 43.13 27.48
C ARG A 276 15.29 44.45 27.88
N PRO A 277 15.92 45.35 28.66
CA PRO A 277 15.27 46.59 29.06
C PRO A 277 14.92 47.43 27.84
N ARG A 278 13.67 47.91 27.76
CA ARG A 278 13.25 48.92 26.79
C ARG A 278 14.11 50.17 26.96
N GLN A 279 14.88 50.53 25.95
CA GLN A 279 15.43 51.87 25.85
C GLN A 279 14.27 52.83 25.58
N SER A 280 14.02 53.71 26.54
CA SER A 280 13.07 54.82 26.44
C SER A 280 13.51 55.78 25.35
N GLU A 281 12.58 56.09 24.45
CA GLU A 281 12.65 57.19 23.49
C GLU A 281 12.98 58.51 24.22
N ARG A 282 14.08 59.16 23.84
CA ARG A 282 14.25 60.61 24.07
C ARG A 282 13.53 61.33 22.95
N SER A 283 12.41 61.96 23.28
CA SER A 283 11.81 63.01 22.48
C SER A 283 12.55 64.33 22.74
N ASP A 284 13.43 64.73 21.83
CA ASP A 284 13.83 66.14 21.74
C ASP A 284 12.87 66.85 20.79
N ALA A 285 11.81 67.39 21.37
CA ALA A 285 11.02 68.46 20.78
C ALA A 285 11.71 69.78 21.10
N GLY A 286 12.20 70.49 20.09
CA GLY A 286 12.79 71.81 20.27
C GLY A 286 13.23 72.44 18.96
N ALA A 287 12.31 73.17 18.32
CA ALA A 287 12.53 74.46 17.63
C ALA A 287 11.65 74.59 16.38
N ALA A 288 10.52 75.28 16.55
CA ALA A 288 9.83 75.99 15.48
C ALA A 288 9.88 77.49 15.81
N GLY A 289 10.31 78.32 14.85
CA GLY A 289 9.95 79.75 14.81
C GLY A 289 11.08 80.76 14.54
N ALA A 290 11.25 81.15 13.26
CA ALA A 290 11.59 82.50 12.77
C ALA A 290 11.72 82.40 11.23
N ALA A 291 10.72 82.72 10.41
CA ALA A 291 10.26 84.05 9.98
C ALA A 291 11.35 84.93 9.30
N GLY A 292 11.19 85.18 7.99
CA GLY A 292 11.57 86.46 7.37
C GLY A 292 12.49 86.42 6.13
N ARG A 293 11.87 86.61 4.95
CA ARG A 293 12.26 87.52 3.83
C ARG A 293 13.73 87.57 3.36
N ASP A 294 13.99 87.27 2.08
CA ASP A 294 14.16 88.29 1.02
C ASP A 294 14.69 87.72 -0.32
N ALA A 295 14.12 88.26 -1.40
CA ALA A 295 14.68 88.60 -2.72
C ALA A 295 15.58 87.62 -3.53
N GLN A 296 15.06 87.26 -4.72
CA GLN A 296 15.79 87.06 -6.00
C GLN A 296 16.64 88.31 -6.35
N PRO A 297 17.70 88.26 -7.23
CA PRO A 297 17.57 87.78 -8.62
C PRO A 297 18.83 87.20 -9.35
N VAL A 298 18.53 86.49 -10.45
CA VAL A 298 19.13 86.52 -11.82
C VAL A 298 20.63 86.26 -12.05
N GLY A 299 20.88 85.35 -13.01
CA GLY A 299 22.00 85.36 -13.99
C GLY A 299 23.19 84.49 -13.61
N SER A 300 23.91 83.79 -14.48
CA SER A 300 23.85 83.43 -15.91
C SER A 300 25.23 82.80 -16.23
N ALA A 301 25.26 81.95 -17.25
CA ALA A 301 26.42 81.55 -18.06
C ALA A 301 27.37 80.45 -17.51
N GLY A 302 27.61 79.46 -18.39
CA GLY A 302 28.61 78.41 -18.25
C GLY A 302 28.13 77.08 -18.78
#